data_AF-A0A2E9FH78-F1
#
_entry.id   AF-A0A2E9FH78-F1
#
_cell.length_a   1.000
_cell.length_b   1.000
_cell.length_c   1.000
_cell.angle_alpha   90.00
_cell.angle_beta   90.00
_cell.angle_gamma   90.00
#
_symmetry.space_group_name_H-M   'P 1'
#
loop_
_entity.id
_entity.type
_entity.pdbx_description
1 polymer ?
#
loop_
_entity_poly.entity_id
_entity_poly.type
_entity_poly.pdbx_seq_one_letter_code
_entity_poly.pdbx_strand_id
1 'polypeptide(L)'
;MKIINTAKNKKPIQWFCDVKSDQSVIEKLLDYKDIINSKGTNGIKKVNSLLNIESPRSFKVSKIEIKNAGKNLSDEIKASILEAAGNIEKICQLEKSKLIYDVIETTKGIKIWKEFRPIGTVGLYVPGGETPLISSLLMQLIPAKIAECKNIVICTPPNKEGKVAEEILWIAKRYNISKVYKVGGSQAIFAMAYGNTLIPKVEKIFGPGNQYVNLAKQIVTDEVDIDLPAGPSEVMVVSNSEEDYDIIAADLLSQLEHGTDSKAFLLSNNIKLINKVQKAVQDQATKLTRKKILQKSLDNLLLIKTKSKKDTIKLINECAPEHLILFDDNYSSLLPFIENAGSIFCGKYSPESFGDYASGTNHVLPTNGKATTKSGLGIKDFGKQISVQTSTSEGFQNLSDTVLNLSKAEKLDAHTNAVSIRNRLIDKNFVNRKSLKIRNTNETKIFISLNLDGTGNSSINTGIKYFDHLLEQFAKHGKFDLMLDCQGDLEIDEHHSIEDIAITLGEAIFEALGSRTGIKRYANNEVLVMDEVKSSISIDLSTRRYLSFKTSKLREKVGEFPSEMFKHFFISLINGAAMTCHIETKGENSHHILEATFKNFGRALCDAVTIETNQASSTKGIL
;
A
#
# COMPACT_ATOMS: atom_id res chain seq x y z
N MET A 1 -33.87 -19.05 -2.13
CA MET A 1 -33.76 -17.92 -3.07
C MET A 1 -34.73 -16.81 -2.71
N LYS A 2 -34.30 -15.56 -2.68
CA LYS A 2 -35.15 -14.42 -2.31
C LYS A 2 -34.99 -13.24 -3.25
N ILE A 3 -36.09 -12.71 -3.78
CA ILE A 3 -36.09 -11.47 -4.57
C ILE A 3 -36.28 -10.27 -3.64
N ILE A 4 -35.41 -9.28 -3.75
CA ILE A 4 -35.48 -8.02 -2.98
C ILE A 4 -35.59 -6.86 -3.97
N ASN A 5 -36.58 -5.98 -3.77
CA ASN A 5 -36.71 -4.76 -4.56
C ASN A 5 -36.39 -3.54 -3.68
N THR A 6 -35.26 -2.89 -3.94
CA THR A 6 -34.76 -1.78 -3.11
C THR A 6 -35.67 -0.54 -3.20
N ALA A 7 -36.53 -0.45 -4.22
CA ALA A 7 -37.58 0.57 -4.34
C ALA A 7 -38.72 0.41 -3.34
N LYS A 8 -39.01 -0.82 -2.94
CA LYS A 8 -40.13 -1.13 -2.05
C LYS A 8 -39.66 -1.50 -0.64
N ASN A 9 -38.48 -2.09 -0.51
CA ASN A 9 -37.93 -2.52 0.77
C ASN A 9 -37.04 -1.43 1.38
N LYS A 10 -37.42 -0.93 2.55
CA LYS A 10 -36.63 0.05 3.32
C LYS A 10 -35.72 -0.59 4.38
N LYS A 11 -35.83 -1.90 4.62
CA LYS A 11 -34.97 -2.60 5.59
C LYS A 11 -33.57 -2.80 4.99
N PRO A 12 -32.49 -2.70 5.79
CA PRO A 12 -31.15 -3.01 5.35
C PRO A 12 -31.06 -4.46 4.86
N ILE A 13 -30.21 -4.71 3.87
CA ILE A 13 -29.96 -6.06 3.39
C ILE A 13 -29.00 -6.73 4.36
N GLN A 14 -29.34 -7.96 4.77
CA GLN A 14 -28.46 -8.74 5.63
C GLN A 14 -27.40 -9.42 4.75
N TRP A 15 -26.27 -8.75 4.55
CA TRP A 15 -25.13 -9.27 3.80
C TRP A 15 -24.40 -10.35 4.57
N PHE A 16 -24.16 -10.10 5.86
CA PHE A 16 -23.25 -10.89 6.67
C PHE A 16 -23.98 -12.05 7.35
N CYS A 17 -23.30 -13.18 7.48
CA CYS A 17 -23.75 -14.21 8.42
C CYS A 17 -23.39 -13.74 9.82
N ASP A 18 -24.36 -13.80 10.73
CA ASP A 18 -24.05 -13.79 12.16
C ASP A 18 -23.26 -15.07 12.44
N VAL A 19 -21.94 -14.96 12.48
CA VAL A 19 -21.09 -15.97 13.09
C VAL A 19 -21.30 -15.84 14.60
N LYS A 20 -22.51 -16.12 15.09
CA LYS A 20 -22.67 -16.64 16.44
C LYS A 20 -22.07 -18.02 16.39
N SER A 21 -20.74 -18.08 16.49
CA SER A 21 -20.02 -19.31 16.75
C SER A 21 -20.73 -19.94 17.95
N ASP A 22 -21.38 -21.06 17.71
CA ASP A 22 -22.02 -21.83 18.77
C ASP A 22 -20.97 -21.99 19.87
N GLN A 23 -21.25 -21.44 21.06
CA GLN A 23 -20.27 -21.38 22.14
C GLN A 23 -19.75 -22.78 22.48
N SER A 24 -20.58 -23.81 22.24
CA SER A 24 -20.20 -25.21 22.34
C SER A 24 -19.13 -25.66 21.32
N VAL A 25 -19.06 -25.05 20.13
CA VAL A 25 -18.00 -25.32 19.14
C VAL A 25 -16.68 -24.72 19.59
N ILE A 26 -16.68 -23.51 20.14
CA ILE A 26 -15.47 -22.87 20.68
C ILE A 26 -14.92 -23.70 21.85
N GLU A 27 -15.78 -24.08 22.80
CA GLU A 27 -15.40 -24.91 23.94
C GLU A 27 -14.77 -26.24 23.51
N LYS A 28 -15.36 -26.92 22.50
CA LYS A 28 -14.77 -28.13 21.91
C LYS A 28 -13.41 -27.88 21.28
N LEU A 29 -13.24 -26.77 20.56
CA LEU A 29 -11.96 -26.44 19.94
C LEU A 29 -10.88 -26.09 20.97
N LEU A 30 -11.24 -25.49 22.10
CA LEU A 30 -10.32 -25.26 23.22
C LEU A 30 -9.87 -26.58 23.85
N ASP A 31 -10.78 -27.54 24.06
CA ASP A 31 -10.40 -28.90 24.51
C ASP A 31 -9.46 -29.58 23.50
N TYR A 32 -9.74 -29.46 22.20
CA TYR A 32 -8.85 -30.01 21.17
C TYR A 32 -7.47 -29.34 21.16
N LYS A 33 -7.41 -28.01 21.37
CA LYS A 33 -6.16 -27.26 21.54
C LYS A 33 -5.36 -27.84 22.72
N ASP A 34 -5.98 -28.00 23.89
CA ASP A 34 -5.31 -28.46 25.09
C ASP A 34 -4.82 -29.91 24.97
N ILE A 35 -5.63 -30.79 24.37
CA ILE A 35 -5.25 -32.18 24.08
C ILE A 35 -4.03 -32.24 23.15
N ILE A 36 -4.01 -31.43 22.09
CA ILE A 36 -2.91 -31.44 21.10
C ILE A 36 -1.65 -30.84 21.69
N ASN A 37 -1.78 -29.74 22.44
CA ASN A 37 -0.63 -29.08 23.07
C ASN A 37 0.03 -29.98 24.13
N SER A 38 -0.78 -30.66 24.96
CA SER A 38 -0.26 -31.53 26.02
C SER A 38 0.30 -32.87 25.53
N LYS A 39 -0.28 -33.45 24.45
CA LYS A 39 0.03 -34.83 24.01
C LYS A 39 0.70 -34.90 22.63
N GLY A 40 0.94 -33.79 21.95
CA GLY A 40 1.55 -33.72 20.62
C GLY A 40 0.84 -34.62 19.61
N THR A 41 1.58 -35.47 18.89
CA THR A 41 1.03 -36.39 17.88
C THR A 41 -0.01 -37.37 18.45
N ASN A 42 0.11 -37.79 19.72
CA ASN A 42 -0.91 -38.62 20.36
C ASN A 42 -2.20 -37.85 20.63
N GLY A 43 -2.10 -36.53 20.85
CA GLY A 43 -3.25 -35.63 20.93
C GLY A 43 -4.02 -35.59 19.62
N ILE A 44 -3.33 -35.49 18.48
CA ILE A 44 -3.97 -35.55 17.14
C ILE A 44 -4.76 -36.86 16.98
N LYS A 45 -4.17 -38.01 17.33
CA LYS A 45 -4.87 -39.31 17.29
C LYS A 45 -6.12 -39.32 18.19
N LYS A 46 -6.01 -38.73 19.39
CA LYS A 46 -7.13 -38.67 20.33
C LYS A 46 -8.27 -37.80 19.78
N VAL A 47 -7.98 -36.63 19.23
CA VAL A 47 -9.00 -35.76 18.63
C VAL A 47 -9.62 -36.42 17.38
N ASN A 48 -8.82 -37.10 16.55
CA ASN A 48 -9.35 -37.88 15.43
C ASN A 48 -10.35 -38.94 15.90
N SER A 49 -10.04 -39.68 16.97
CA SER A 49 -10.97 -40.65 17.57
C SER A 49 -12.26 -39.99 18.09
N LEU A 50 -12.19 -38.81 18.71
CA LEU A 50 -13.37 -38.06 19.16
C LEU A 50 -14.28 -37.64 18.00
N LEU A 51 -13.71 -37.41 16.82
CA LEU A 51 -14.43 -37.02 15.61
C LEU A 51 -14.79 -38.21 14.70
N ASN A 52 -14.52 -39.45 15.13
CA ASN A 52 -14.69 -40.66 14.33
C ASN A 52 -13.92 -40.61 12.98
N ILE A 53 -12.75 -39.97 12.99
CA ILE A 53 -11.82 -39.91 11.86
C ILE A 53 -10.76 -40.98 12.04
N GLU A 54 -10.57 -41.85 11.05
CA GLU A 54 -9.51 -42.84 11.07
C GLU A 54 -8.13 -42.16 10.92
N SER A 55 -7.20 -42.47 11.83
CA SER A 55 -5.86 -41.89 11.76
C SER A 55 -4.98 -42.66 10.77
N PRO A 56 -4.21 -41.98 9.91
CA PRO A 56 -3.29 -42.65 9.01
C PRO A 56 -2.19 -43.37 9.80
N ARG A 57 -1.62 -44.43 9.20
CA ARG A 57 -0.49 -45.16 9.80
C ARG A 57 0.71 -44.26 10.12
N SER A 58 0.97 -43.28 9.24
CA SER A 58 1.95 -42.21 9.44
C SER A 58 1.32 -40.87 9.08
N PHE A 59 1.48 -39.89 9.96
CA PHE A 59 1.06 -38.52 9.70
C PHE A 59 2.02 -37.76 8.79
N LYS A 60 3.30 -38.14 8.71
CA LYS A 60 4.23 -37.51 7.76
C LYS A 60 4.22 -38.28 6.44
N VAL A 61 4.08 -37.57 5.34
CA VAL A 61 4.21 -38.16 4.00
C VAL A 61 5.68 -38.57 3.80
N SER A 62 5.90 -39.81 3.38
CA SER A 62 7.23 -40.35 3.15
C SER A 62 7.87 -39.75 1.89
N LYS A 63 9.21 -39.76 1.84
CA LYS A 63 9.96 -39.37 0.63
C LYS A 63 9.57 -40.22 -0.58
N ILE A 64 9.21 -41.49 -0.36
CA ILE A 64 8.83 -42.43 -1.42
C ILE A 64 7.48 -42.05 -2.02
N GLU A 65 6.49 -41.69 -1.18
CA GLU A 65 5.18 -41.19 -1.65
C GLU A 65 5.36 -39.94 -2.52
N ILE A 66 6.15 -38.96 -2.08
CA ILE A 66 6.43 -37.74 -2.85
C ILE A 66 7.19 -38.07 -4.15
N LYS A 67 8.21 -38.94 -4.10
CA LYS A 67 8.99 -39.32 -5.29
C LYS A 67 8.11 -40.00 -6.34
N ASN A 68 7.19 -40.86 -5.92
CA ASN A 68 6.28 -41.61 -6.79
C ASN A 68 5.09 -40.78 -7.29
N ALA A 69 4.80 -39.63 -6.68
CA ALA A 69 3.71 -38.76 -7.11
C ALA A 69 3.88 -38.34 -8.58
N GLY A 70 2.77 -38.38 -9.31
CA GLY A 70 2.70 -38.06 -10.74
C GLY A 70 2.86 -39.24 -11.70
N LYS A 71 3.07 -40.47 -11.20
CA LYS A 71 3.09 -41.68 -12.03
C LYS A 71 1.73 -41.99 -12.64
N ASN A 72 0.65 -41.73 -11.89
CA ASN A 72 -0.72 -42.01 -12.34
C ASN A 72 -1.47 -40.73 -12.75
N LEU A 73 -0.83 -39.56 -12.68
CA LEU A 73 -1.40 -38.32 -13.19
C LEU A 73 -1.25 -38.28 -14.71
N SER A 74 -2.35 -37.98 -15.39
CA SER A 74 -2.33 -37.75 -16.83
C SER A 74 -1.49 -36.52 -17.18
N ASP A 75 -0.98 -36.47 -18.40
CA ASP A 75 -0.16 -35.35 -18.84
C ASP A 75 -1.01 -34.08 -19.03
N GLU A 76 -2.31 -34.21 -19.31
CA GLU A 76 -3.23 -33.07 -19.35
C GLU A 76 -3.34 -32.37 -18.00
N ILE A 77 -3.53 -33.12 -16.90
CA ILE A 77 -3.59 -32.53 -15.55
C ILE A 77 -2.27 -31.85 -15.16
N LYS A 78 -1.14 -32.47 -15.49
CA LYS A 78 0.18 -31.86 -15.26
C LYS A 78 0.33 -30.57 -16.04
N ALA A 79 -0.08 -30.55 -17.31
CA ALA A 79 -0.03 -29.37 -18.15
C ALA A 79 -0.89 -28.24 -17.58
N SER A 80 -2.13 -28.52 -17.18
CA SER A 80 -3.03 -27.52 -16.58
C SER A 80 -2.48 -26.94 -15.27
N ILE A 81 -1.90 -27.78 -14.40
CA ILE A 81 -1.26 -27.30 -13.17
C ILE A 81 -0.07 -26.39 -13.48
N LEU A 82 0.74 -26.74 -14.50
CA LEU A 82 1.90 -25.92 -14.89
C LEU A 82 1.49 -24.59 -15.52
N GLU A 83 0.43 -24.57 -16.31
CA GLU A 83 -0.13 -23.35 -16.90
C GLU A 83 -0.65 -22.40 -15.81
N ALA A 84 -1.49 -22.91 -14.91
CA ALA A 84 -1.96 -22.16 -13.75
C ALA A 84 -0.80 -21.62 -12.89
N ALA A 85 0.18 -22.49 -12.61
CA ALA A 85 1.36 -22.10 -11.85
C ALA A 85 2.15 -20.98 -12.54
N GLY A 86 2.37 -21.06 -13.85
CA GLY A 86 3.07 -20.03 -14.62
C GLY A 86 2.39 -18.67 -14.57
N ASN A 87 1.06 -18.65 -14.64
CA ASN A 87 0.28 -17.41 -14.53
C ASN A 87 0.34 -16.80 -13.12
N ILE A 88 0.20 -17.62 -12.07
CA ILE A 88 0.33 -17.16 -10.67
C ILE A 88 1.75 -16.65 -10.40
N GLU A 89 2.78 -17.37 -10.89
CA GLU A 89 4.18 -16.97 -10.74
C GLU A 89 4.46 -15.61 -11.38
N LYS A 90 3.89 -15.35 -12.57
CA LYS A 90 4.04 -14.07 -13.27
C LYS A 90 3.49 -12.89 -12.46
N ILE A 91 2.31 -13.04 -11.86
CA ILE A 91 1.72 -12.00 -11.00
C ILE A 91 2.55 -11.82 -9.71
N CYS A 92 2.91 -12.91 -9.05
CA CYS A 92 3.71 -12.86 -7.82
C CYS A 92 5.09 -12.21 -8.03
N GLN A 93 5.75 -12.45 -9.17
CA GLN A 93 7.02 -11.80 -9.52
C GLN A 93 6.86 -10.28 -9.71
N LEU A 94 5.80 -9.86 -10.40
CA LEU A 94 5.47 -8.44 -10.54
C LEU A 94 5.22 -7.80 -9.18
N GLU A 95 4.43 -8.43 -8.30
CA GLU A 95 4.20 -7.93 -6.94
C GLU A 95 5.50 -7.81 -6.15
N LYS A 96 6.39 -8.81 -6.22
CA LYS A 96 7.69 -8.79 -5.55
C LYS A 96 8.52 -7.57 -5.95
N SER A 97 8.56 -7.26 -7.24
CA SER A 97 9.33 -6.13 -7.77
C SER A 97 8.84 -4.78 -7.20
N LYS A 98 7.56 -4.69 -6.84
CA LYS A 98 6.95 -3.49 -6.24
C LYS A 98 7.14 -3.38 -4.73
N LEU A 99 7.70 -4.39 -4.07
CA LEU A 99 8.01 -4.35 -2.63
C LEU A 99 9.42 -3.83 -2.34
N ILE A 100 10.19 -3.50 -3.38
CA ILE A 100 11.50 -2.85 -3.28
C ILE A 100 11.27 -1.35 -3.38
N TYR A 101 11.71 -0.61 -2.36
CA TYR A 101 11.57 0.84 -2.32
C TYR A 101 12.90 1.49 -2.66
N ASP A 102 12.86 2.54 -3.45
CA ASP A 102 14.01 3.40 -3.67
C ASP A 102 14.44 4.07 -2.36
N VAL A 103 15.74 4.34 -2.25
CA VAL A 103 16.28 5.12 -1.14
C VAL A 103 15.84 6.56 -1.29
N ILE A 104 15.11 7.07 -0.31
CA ILE A 104 14.71 8.47 -0.24
C ILE A 104 15.61 9.22 0.72
N GLU A 105 15.97 10.45 0.37
CA GLU A 105 16.70 11.36 1.25
C GLU A 105 15.73 12.44 1.72
N THR A 106 15.19 12.26 2.94
CA THR A 106 14.15 13.16 3.49
C THR A 106 14.72 14.48 3.97
N THR A 107 15.99 14.46 4.32
CA THR A 107 16.80 15.62 4.70
C THR A 107 18.20 15.26 4.25
N LYS A 108 18.96 16.21 3.70
CA LYS A 108 20.32 15.93 3.28
C LYS A 108 21.13 15.26 4.41
N GLY A 109 21.69 14.10 4.10
CA GLY A 109 22.40 13.22 5.02
C GLY A 109 21.55 12.18 5.75
N ILE A 110 20.21 12.20 5.63
CA ILE A 110 19.28 11.22 6.19
C ILE A 110 18.64 10.42 5.06
N LYS A 111 19.03 9.14 4.95
CA LYS A 111 18.51 8.23 3.92
C LYS A 111 17.61 7.17 4.55
N ILE A 112 16.45 6.93 3.95
CA ILE A 112 15.43 5.99 4.42
C ILE A 112 15.00 5.08 3.25
N TRP A 113 14.79 3.80 3.53
CA TRP A 113 14.19 2.86 2.58
C TRP A 113 13.50 1.71 3.33
N LYS A 114 12.90 0.78 2.59
CA LYS A 114 12.29 -0.43 3.14
C LYS A 114 12.87 -1.68 2.50
N GLU A 115 13.13 -2.67 3.33
CA GLU A 115 13.67 -3.97 2.96
C GLU A 115 12.62 -5.07 3.15
N PHE A 116 12.25 -5.77 2.07
CA PHE A 116 11.39 -6.94 2.18
C PHE A 116 12.17 -8.15 2.70
N ARG A 117 11.64 -8.84 3.71
CA ARG A 117 12.22 -10.07 4.26
C ARG A 117 11.14 -11.15 4.39
N PRO A 118 11.35 -12.36 3.85
CA PRO A 118 10.39 -13.45 4.00
C PRO A 118 10.17 -13.84 5.46
N ILE A 119 8.99 -14.40 5.73
CA ILE A 119 8.73 -15.18 6.94
C ILE A 119 9.58 -16.44 6.88
N GLY A 120 10.22 -16.81 7.99
CA GLY A 120 11.14 -17.92 8.07
C GLY A 120 10.45 -19.27 7.92
N THR A 121 9.33 -19.46 8.65
CA THR A 121 8.54 -20.69 8.59
C THR A 121 7.05 -20.40 8.44
N VAL A 122 6.44 -20.88 7.36
CA VAL A 122 5.00 -20.72 7.08
C VAL A 122 4.29 -22.07 7.04
N GLY A 123 3.07 -22.12 7.55
CA GLY A 123 2.17 -23.27 7.50
C GLY A 123 1.08 -23.05 6.48
N LEU A 124 0.88 -23.98 5.55
CA LEU A 124 -0.15 -23.96 4.54
C LEU A 124 -1.17 -25.06 4.86
N TYR A 125 -2.38 -24.67 5.21
CA TYR A 125 -3.50 -25.58 5.31
C TYR A 125 -4.17 -25.72 3.95
N VAL A 126 -4.26 -26.96 3.45
CA VAL A 126 -4.89 -27.27 2.17
C VAL A 126 -6.10 -28.16 2.44
N PRO A 127 -7.32 -27.70 2.17
CA PRO A 127 -8.50 -28.56 2.24
C PRO A 127 -8.37 -29.78 1.30
N GLY A 128 -8.88 -30.91 1.75
CA GLY A 128 -8.78 -32.16 1.00
C GLY A 128 -9.76 -33.22 1.50
N GLY A 129 -9.38 -34.49 1.42
CA GLY A 129 -10.24 -35.64 1.69
C GLY A 129 -10.74 -36.26 0.39
N GLU A 130 -12.06 -36.26 0.17
CA GLU A 130 -12.65 -36.76 -1.08
C GLU A 130 -12.55 -35.77 -2.24
N THR A 131 -12.33 -34.48 -1.95
CA THR A 131 -12.17 -33.43 -2.98
C THR A 131 -10.91 -32.60 -2.67
N PRO A 132 -9.75 -32.91 -3.30
CA PRO A 132 -8.51 -32.17 -3.07
C PRO A 132 -8.55 -30.79 -3.73
N LEU A 133 -8.33 -29.72 -2.97
CA LEU A 133 -8.28 -28.35 -3.50
C LEU A 133 -6.86 -28.01 -4.00
N ILE A 134 -6.55 -28.51 -5.20
CA ILE A 134 -5.25 -28.35 -5.87
C ILE A 134 -4.92 -26.88 -6.10
N SER A 135 -5.90 -26.08 -6.55
CA SER A 135 -5.76 -24.64 -6.77
C SER A 135 -5.36 -23.91 -5.50
N SER A 136 -5.99 -24.23 -4.36
CA SER A 136 -5.65 -23.60 -3.06
C SER A 136 -4.23 -23.88 -2.60
N LEU A 137 -3.63 -25.02 -2.98
CA LEU A 137 -2.21 -25.23 -2.74
C LEU A 137 -1.35 -24.31 -3.62
N LEU A 138 -1.65 -24.18 -4.92
CA LEU A 138 -0.89 -23.30 -5.83
C LEU A 138 -0.93 -21.84 -5.34
N MET A 139 -2.13 -21.35 -5.01
CA MET A 139 -2.36 -19.98 -4.54
C MET A 139 -1.65 -19.63 -3.23
N GLN A 140 -1.27 -20.63 -2.43
CA GLN A 140 -0.52 -20.42 -1.20
C GLN A 140 0.98 -20.71 -1.36
N LEU A 141 1.33 -21.78 -2.06
CA LEU A 141 2.69 -22.27 -2.18
C LEU A 141 3.54 -21.37 -3.08
N ILE A 142 2.99 -20.94 -4.22
CA ILE A 142 3.72 -20.11 -5.18
C ILE A 142 4.16 -18.76 -4.56
N PRO A 143 3.28 -17.96 -3.94
CA PRO A 143 3.71 -16.73 -3.30
C PRO A 143 4.71 -16.98 -2.16
N ALA A 144 4.54 -18.05 -1.36
CA ALA A 144 5.53 -18.42 -0.33
C ALA A 144 6.92 -18.73 -0.92
N LYS A 145 6.96 -19.42 -2.07
CA LYS A 145 8.21 -19.75 -2.78
C LYS A 145 8.86 -18.52 -3.39
N ILE A 146 8.08 -17.65 -4.03
CA ILE A 146 8.59 -16.41 -4.64
C ILE A 146 9.04 -15.40 -3.57
N ALA A 147 8.36 -15.36 -2.42
CA ALA A 147 8.79 -14.58 -1.26
C ALA A 147 10.12 -15.10 -0.67
N GLU A 148 10.49 -16.36 -0.95
CA GLU A 148 11.66 -17.07 -0.42
C GLU A 148 11.52 -17.52 1.05
N CYS A 149 10.30 -17.91 1.46
CA CYS A 149 10.10 -18.56 2.75
C CYS A 149 10.94 -19.84 2.86
N LYS A 150 11.82 -19.91 3.87
CA LYS A 150 12.81 -20.99 4.01
C LYS A 150 12.16 -22.34 4.34
N ASN A 151 11.15 -22.33 5.21
CA ASN A 151 10.46 -23.53 5.65
C ASN A 151 8.97 -23.41 5.33
N ILE A 152 8.47 -24.30 4.48
CA ILE A 152 7.05 -24.38 4.13
C ILE A 152 6.53 -25.73 4.63
N VAL A 153 5.52 -25.67 5.49
CA VAL A 153 4.85 -26.83 6.10
C VAL A 153 3.47 -26.96 5.49
N ILE A 154 3.14 -28.11 4.91
CA ILE A 154 1.81 -28.36 4.33
C ILE A 154 1.07 -29.35 5.21
N CYS A 155 -0.13 -28.98 5.65
CA CYS A 155 -1.06 -29.89 6.30
C CYS A 155 -2.30 -30.05 5.42
N THR A 156 -2.65 -31.30 5.12
CA THR A 156 -3.85 -31.66 4.36
C THR A 156 -4.48 -32.93 4.96
N PRO A 157 -5.81 -33.02 5.08
CA PRO A 157 -6.45 -34.26 5.48
C PRO A 157 -6.19 -35.37 4.45
N PRO A 158 -5.92 -36.61 4.88
CA PRO A 158 -5.89 -37.75 3.98
C PRO A 158 -7.31 -38.19 3.59
N ASN A 159 -7.42 -39.02 2.55
CA ASN A 159 -8.64 -39.75 2.22
C ASN A 159 -8.89 -40.90 3.22
N LYS A 160 -9.99 -41.64 3.02
CA LYS A 160 -10.37 -42.80 3.87
C LYS A 160 -9.32 -43.91 3.92
N GLU A 161 -8.44 -44.00 2.91
CA GLU A 161 -7.32 -44.96 2.89
C GLU A 161 -6.05 -44.42 3.58
N GLY A 162 -6.09 -43.21 4.15
CA GLY A 162 -4.92 -42.58 4.76
C GLY A 162 -3.91 -42.03 3.74
N LYS A 163 -4.31 -41.79 2.50
CA LYS A 163 -3.47 -41.24 1.41
C LYS A 163 -3.77 -39.77 1.14
N VAL A 164 -2.77 -39.04 0.66
CA VAL A 164 -2.92 -37.67 0.14
C VAL A 164 -3.09 -37.76 -1.37
N ALA A 165 -3.89 -36.86 -1.95
CA ALA A 165 -4.09 -36.77 -3.39
C ALA A 165 -2.75 -36.65 -4.16
N GLU A 166 -2.63 -37.33 -5.30
CA GLU A 166 -1.38 -37.38 -6.06
C GLU A 166 -0.98 -36.00 -6.60
N GLU A 167 -1.94 -35.16 -6.94
CA GLU A 167 -1.76 -33.81 -7.45
C GLU A 167 -1.07 -32.90 -6.42
N ILE A 168 -1.52 -32.96 -5.15
CA ILE A 168 -0.90 -32.23 -4.03
C ILE A 168 0.55 -32.69 -3.84
N LEU A 169 0.80 -34.00 -3.87
CA LEU A 169 2.14 -34.56 -3.69
C LEU A 169 3.05 -34.25 -4.88
N TRP A 170 2.50 -34.21 -6.09
CA TRP A 170 3.24 -33.87 -7.31
C TRP A 170 3.63 -32.39 -7.33
N ILE A 171 2.74 -31.48 -6.89
CA ILE A 171 3.07 -30.07 -6.68
C ILE A 171 4.15 -29.93 -5.60
N ALA A 172 4.01 -30.62 -4.46
CA ALA A 172 5.02 -30.61 -3.41
C ALA A 172 6.39 -31.09 -3.94
N LYS A 173 6.42 -32.15 -4.75
CA LYS A 173 7.62 -32.63 -5.45
C LYS A 173 8.21 -31.54 -6.37
N ARG A 174 7.39 -30.90 -7.20
CA ARG A 174 7.80 -29.88 -8.18
C ARG A 174 8.43 -28.64 -7.54
N TYR A 175 8.00 -28.27 -6.34
CA TYR A 175 8.51 -27.12 -5.59
C TYR A 175 9.52 -27.50 -4.47
N ASN A 176 9.95 -28.76 -4.44
CA ASN A 176 10.89 -29.32 -3.46
C ASN A 176 10.42 -29.19 -2.00
N ILE A 177 9.13 -29.40 -1.75
CA ILE A 177 8.52 -29.41 -0.41
C ILE A 177 8.51 -30.83 0.14
N SER A 178 9.22 -31.06 1.24
CA SER A 178 9.28 -32.36 1.92
C SER A 178 8.48 -32.43 3.23
N LYS A 179 8.00 -31.29 3.73
CA LYS A 179 7.27 -31.18 5.01
C LYS A 179 5.76 -31.20 4.74
N VAL A 180 5.26 -32.36 4.30
CA VAL A 180 3.83 -32.58 4.05
C VAL A 180 3.27 -33.54 5.10
N TYR A 181 2.15 -33.17 5.71
CA TYR A 181 1.54 -33.88 6.82
C TYR A 181 0.06 -34.17 6.55
N LYS A 182 -0.33 -35.41 6.82
CA LYS A 182 -1.66 -35.99 6.66
C LYS A 182 -2.58 -35.63 7.83
N VAL A 183 -2.72 -34.33 8.09
CA VAL A 183 -3.53 -33.80 9.20
C VAL A 183 -4.44 -32.71 8.62
N GLY A 184 -5.74 -32.81 8.90
CA GLY A 184 -6.74 -31.81 8.52
C GLY A 184 -7.32 -31.10 9.73
N GLY A 185 -8.33 -30.27 9.50
CA GLY A 185 -9.17 -29.66 10.53
C GLY A 185 -8.44 -28.73 11.49
N SER A 186 -9.08 -28.47 12.63
CA SER A 186 -8.49 -27.67 13.72
C SER A 186 -7.22 -28.31 14.28
N GLN A 187 -7.08 -29.63 14.17
CA GLN A 187 -5.90 -30.37 14.62
C GLN A 187 -4.64 -29.91 13.88
N ALA A 188 -4.75 -29.70 12.56
CA ALA A 188 -3.65 -29.20 11.75
C ALA A 188 -3.23 -27.79 12.17
N ILE A 189 -4.21 -26.91 12.43
CA ILE A 189 -3.97 -25.53 12.83
C ILE A 189 -3.25 -25.49 14.18
N PHE A 190 -3.77 -26.18 15.19
CA PHE A 190 -3.12 -26.24 16.50
C PHE A 190 -1.74 -26.91 16.42
N ALA A 191 -1.58 -27.98 15.64
CA ALA A 191 -0.28 -28.62 15.47
C ALA A 191 0.77 -27.70 14.81
N MET A 192 0.38 -26.87 13.84
CA MET A 192 1.28 -25.89 13.24
C MET A 192 1.56 -24.70 14.16
N ALA A 193 0.55 -24.26 14.94
CA ALA A 193 0.69 -23.11 15.83
C ALA A 193 1.61 -23.38 17.02
N TYR A 194 1.47 -24.54 17.66
CA TYR A 194 2.26 -24.90 18.86
C TYR A 194 3.51 -25.72 18.52
N GLY A 195 3.50 -26.40 17.38
CA GLY A 195 4.50 -27.40 17.05
C GLY A 195 4.38 -28.66 17.92
N ASN A 196 4.99 -29.75 17.46
CA ASN A 196 5.21 -30.97 18.23
C ASN A 196 6.43 -31.71 17.66
N THR A 197 6.70 -32.91 18.16
CA THR A 197 7.83 -33.75 17.71
C THR A 197 7.81 -34.08 16.21
N LEU A 198 6.64 -33.99 15.56
CA LEU A 198 6.46 -34.32 14.16
C LEU A 198 6.25 -33.09 13.25
N ILE A 199 5.34 -32.21 13.64
CA ILE A 199 4.96 -31.00 12.90
C ILE A 199 5.68 -29.81 13.53
N PRO A 200 6.57 -29.12 12.81
CA PRO A 200 7.29 -27.98 13.37
C PRO A 200 6.33 -26.79 13.61
N LYS A 201 6.62 -26.00 14.64
CA LYS A 201 5.96 -24.72 14.86
C LYS A 201 6.21 -23.79 13.68
N VAL A 202 5.18 -23.06 13.25
CA VAL A 202 5.26 -22.06 12.19
C VAL A 202 5.06 -20.65 12.75
N GLU A 203 5.48 -19.65 11.99
CA GLU A 203 5.36 -18.24 12.37
C GLU A 203 4.06 -17.61 11.85
N LYS A 204 3.53 -18.14 10.74
CA LYS A 204 2.24 -17.72 10.17
C LYS A 204 1.53 -18.87 9.47
N ILE A 205 0.21 -18.97 9.65
CA ILE A 205 -0.64 -20.00 9.06
C ILE A 205 -1.53 -19.41 7.97
N PHE A 206 -1.53 -20.07 6.82
CA PHE A 206 -2.28 -19.70 5.63
C PHE A 206 -3.30 -20.78 5.27
N GLY A 207 -4.30 -20.36 4.51
CA GLY A 207 -5.19 -21.25 3.79
C GLY A 207 -6.62 -21.22 4.30
N PRO A 208 -7.59 -21.39 3.39
CA PRO A 208 -9.00 -21.45 3.74
C PRO A 208 -9.33 -22.78 4.40
N GLY A 209 -10.45 -22.83 5.11
CA GLY A 209 -11.00 -24.09 5.59
C GLY A 209 -12.45 -23.92 6.01
N ASN A 210 -13.03 -25.03 6.48
CA ASN A 210 -14.37 -24.99 7.04
C ASN A 210 -14.41 -24.17 8.35
N GLN A 211 -15.61 -23.99 8.91
CA GLN A 211 -15.82 -23.25 10.15
C GLN A 211 -14.86 -23.64 11.31
N TYR A 212 -14.50 -24.92 11.44
CA TYR A 212 -13.63 -25.38 12.53
C TYR A 212 -12.19 -24.96 12.33
N VAL A 213 -11.71 -24.95 11.08
CA VAL A 213 -10.38 -24.44 10.72
C VAL A 213 -10.33 -22.93 10.95
N ASN A 214 -11.36 -22.21 10.53
CA ASN A 214 -11.42 -20.76 10.67
C ASN A 214 -11.48 -20.33 12.14
N LEU A 215 -12.31 -20.99 12.95
CA LEU A 215 -12.36 -20.78 14.40
C LEU A 215 -11.05 -21.17 15.09
N ALA A 216 -10.40 -22.27 14.68
CA ALA A 216 -9.10 -22.64 15.22
C ALA A 216 -8.03 -21.58 14.90
N LYS A 217 -8.02 -21.02 13.67
CA LYS A 217 -7.13 -19.91 13.28
C LYS A 217 -7.38 -18.67 14.15
N GLN A 218 -8.65 -18.33 14.39
CA GLN A 218 -9.01 -17.23 15.29
C GLN A 218 -8.50 -17.48 16.73
N ILE A 219 -8.68 -18.69 17.26
CA ILE A 219 -8.21 -19.07 18.61
C ILE A 219 -6.68 -18.92 18.77
N VAL A 220 -5.89 -19.13 17.70
CA VAL A 220 -4.43 -19.05 17.79
C VAL A 220 -3.85 -17.68 17.42
N THR A 221 -4.67 -16.70 17.02
CA THR A 221 -4.19 -15.43 16.43
C THR A 221 -3.27 -14.64 17.38
N ASP A 222 -3.46 -14.74 18.70
CA ASP A 222 -2.61 -14.06 19.68
C ASP A 222 -1.23 -14.73 19.85
N GLU A 223 -1.07 -15.98 19.37
CA GLU A 223 0.14 -16.80 19.55
C GLU A 223 0.90 -17.05 18.24
N VAL A 224 0.19 -17.12 17.12
CA VAL A 224 0.71 -17.29 15.76
C VAL A 224 -0.14 -16.49 14.78
N ASP A 225 0.52 -15.72 13.91
CA ASP A 225 -0.18 -14.93 12.90
C ASP A 225 -0.95 -15.84 11.92
N ILE A 226 -2.06 -15.31 11.39
CA ILE A 226 -2.84 -15.94 10.34
C ILE A 226 -2.96 -14.99 9.14
N ASP A 227 -3.34 -15.51 7.98
CA ASP A 227 -3.63 -14.70 6.79
C ASP A 227 -4.93 -13.88 6.93
N LEU A 228 -6.08 -14.47 6.60
CA LEU A 228 -7.38 -13.82 6.56
C LEU A 228 -8.36 -14.63 7.44
N PRO A 229 -9.18 -13.96 8.26
CA PRO A 229 -10.35 -14.61 8.85
C PRO A 229 -11.35 -14.93 7.74
N ALA A 230 -11.56 -16.22 7.48
CA ALA A 230 -12.49 -16.69 6.45
C ALA A 230 -13.89 -16.92 7.04
N GLY A 231 -14.90 -16.44 6.32
CA GLY A 231 -16.31 -16.74 6.45
C GLY A 231 -16.78 -17.57 5.25
N PRO A 232 -18.09 -17.73 5.05
CA PRO A 232 -18.62 -18.40 3.87
C PRO A 232 -18.22 -17.64 2.61
N SER A 233 -17.81 -18.37 1.57
CA SER A 233 -17.45 -17.76 0.29
C SER A 233 -18.66 -17.09 -0.36
N GLU A 234 -18.45 -16.00 -1.12
CA GLU A 234 -19.50 -15.20 -1.74
C GLU A 234 -19.18 -14.65 -3.15
N VAL A 235 -20.18 -14.65 -4.03
CA VAL A 235 -20.10 -13.98 -5.35
C VAL A 235 -21.21 -12.96 -5.51
N MET A 236 -20.89 -11.78 -6.04
CA MET A 236 -21.86 -10.78 -6.47
C MET A 236 -21.76 -10.56 -7.97
N VAL A 237 -22.86 -10.78 -8.68
CA VAL A 237 -22.98 -10.58 -10.12
C VAL A 237 -23.80 -9.33 -10.41
N VAL A 238 -23.32 -8.47 -11.31
CA VAL A 238 -23.99 -7.23 -11.71
C VAL A 238 -24.21 -7.25 -13.23
N SER A 239 -25.47 -7.21 -13.64
CA SER A 239 -25.84 -7.08 -15.06
C SER A 239 -27.24 -6.49 -15.25
N ASN A 240 -27.48 -5.89 -16.41
CA ASN A 240 -28.81 -5.42 -16.83
C ASN A 240 -29.29 -6.06 -18.14
N SER A 241 -28.44 -6.87 -18.78
CA SER A 241 -28.69 -7.51 -20.07
C SER A 241 -29.47 -8.81 -19.90
N GLU A 242 -30.65 -8.90 -20.53
CA GLU A 242 -31.49 -10.10 -20.47
C GLU A 242 -30.93 -11.29 -21.23
N GLU A 243 -29.97 -11.07 -22.12
CA GLU A 243 -29.37 -12.12 -22.97
C GLU A 243 -28.43 -13.02 -22.16
N ASP A 244 -27.86 -12.48 -21.07
CA ASP A 244 -26.80 -13.14 -20.30
C ASP A 244 -27.34 -14.02 -19.14
N TYR A 245 -28.66 -14.19 -19.04
CA TYR A 245 -29.32 -14.84 -17.91
C TYR A 245 -28.83 -16.26 -17.63
N ASP A 246 -28.50 -17.03 -18.67
CA ASP A 246 -28.06 -18.42 -18.54
C ASP A 246 -26.61 -18.51 -18.03
N ILE A 247 -25.75 -17.58 -18.49
CA ILE A 247 -24.34 -17.51 -18.05
C ILE A 247 -24.27 -16.99 -16.61
N ILE A 248 -25.06 -15.96 -16.28
CA ILE A 248 -25.17 -15.45 -14.90
C ILE A 248 -25.63 -16.56 -13.95
N ALA A 249 -26.60 -17.38 -14.36
CA ALA A 249 -27.05 -18.51 -13.54
C ALA A 249 -25.93 -19.52 -13.28
N ALA A 250 -25.05 -19.76 -14.27
CA ALA A 250 -23.91 -20.66 -14.13
C ALA A 250 -22.88 -20.12 -13.11
N ASP A 251 -22.53 -18.82 -13.17
CA ASP A 251 -21.61 -18.20 -12.20
C ASP A 251 -22.18 -18.16 -10.78
N LEU A 252 -23.48 -17.90 -10.62
CA LEU A 252 -24.11 -17.98 -9.30
C LEU A 252 -24.05 -19.42 -8.75
N LEU A 253 -24.25 -20.43 -9.60
CA LEU A 253 -24.21 -21.83 -9.19
C LEU A 253 -22.79 -22.33 -8.90
N SER A 254 -21.78 -21.88 -9.65
CA SER A 254 -20.38 -22.25 -9.40
C SER A 254 -19.98 -21.87 -7.98
N GLN A 255 -20.44 -20.72 -7.50
CA GLN A 255 -20.15 -20.32 -6.14
C GLN A 255 -20.97 -21.08 -5.08
N LEU A 256 -22.26 -21.28 -5.34
CA LEU A 256 -23.17 -21.94 -4.40
C LEU A 256 -22.84 -23.42 -4.19
N GLU A 257 -22.09 -24.07 -5.09
CA GLU A 257 -21.68 -25.45 -4.89
C GLU A 257 -20.49 -25.64 -3.92
N HIS A 258 -19.78 -24.57 -3.56
CA HIS A 258 -18.63 -24.65 -2.65
C HIS A 258 -19.02 -25.20 -1.27
N GLY A 259 -20.11 -24.72 -0.69
CA GLY A 259 -20.59 -25.10 0.64
C GLY A 259 -22.06 -24.78 0.86
N THR A 260 -22.66 -25.35 1.90
CA THR A 260 -24.08 -25.11 2.24
C THR A 260 -24.32 -23.69 2.77
N ASP A 261 -23.26 -23.04 3.22
CA ASP A 261 -23.21 -21.67 3.74
C ASP A 261 -22.76 -20.64 2.69
N SER A 262 -22.29 -21.08 1.51
CA SER A 262 -21.93 -20.19 0.38
C SER A 262 -23.06 -19.25 0.02
N LYS A 263 -22.71 -18.04 -0.41
CA LYS A 263 -23.67 -17.01 -0.79
C LYS A 263 -23.47 -16.56 -2.23
N ALA A 264 -24.56 -16.11 -2.83
CA ALA A 264 -24.53 -15.51 -4.14
C ALA A 264 -25.55 -14.36 -4.24
N PHE A 265 -25.21 -13.33 -4.98
CA PHE A 265 -26.02 -12.13 -5.14
C PHE A 265 -26.11 -11.76 -6.63
N LEU A 266 -27.31 -11.46 -7.12
CA LEU A 266 -27.50 -10.79 -8.41
C LEU A 266 -28.02 -9.38 -8.18
N LEU A 267 -27.33 -8.36 -8.70
CA LEU A 267 -27.82 -6.98 -8.73
C LEU A 267 -28.19 -6.60 -10.17
N SER A 268 -29.43 -6.13 -10.35
CA SER A 268 -29.90 -5.66 -11.66
C SER A 268 -30.94 -4.56 -11.54
N ASN A 269 -30.97 -3.60 -12.47
CA ASN A 269 -32.09 -2.67 -12.61
C ASN A 269 -33.27 -3.30 -13.38
N ASN A 270 -33.05 -4.44 -14.04
CA ASN A 270 -34.01 -5.10 -14.92
C ASN A 270 -34.66 -6.31 -14.22
N ILE A 271 -35.93 -6.16 -13.85
CA ILE A 271 -36.69 -7.24 -13.19
C ILE A 271 -36.93 -8.45 -14.10
N LYS A 272 -36.94 -8.28 -15.43
CA LYS A 272 -37.11 -9.38 -16.38
C LYS A 272 -35.87 -10.29 -16.37
N LEU A 273 -34.67 -9.71 -16.29
CA LEU A 273 -33.43 -10.47 -16.12
C LEU A 273 -33.47 -11.28 -14.82
N ILE A 274 -33.82 -10.65 -13.69
CA ILE A 274 -33.91 -11.34 -12.39
C ILE A 274 -34.82 -12.58 -12.46
N ASN A 275 -36.00 -12.44 -13.07
CA ASN A 275 -36.94 -13.56 -13.20
C ASN A 275 -36.40 -14.67 -14.12
N LYS A 276 -35.73 -14.31 -15.23
CA LYS A 276 -35.08 -15.26 -16.13
C LYS A 276 -33.96 -16.03 -15.43
N VAL A 277 -33.08 -15.33 -14.71
CA VAL A 277 -31.99 -15.94 -13.93
C VAL A 277 -32.54 -16.88 -12.86
N GLN A 278 -33.59 -16.47 -12.13
CA GLN A 278 -34.21 -17.33 -11.12
C GLN A 278 -34.62 -18.68 -11.70
N LYS A 279 -35.23 -18.69 -12.89
CA LYS A 279 -35.64 -19.91 -13.57
C LYS A 279 -34.44 -20.73 -14.06
N ALA A 280 -33.47 -20.08 -14.71
CA ALA A 280 -32.26 -20.75 -15.20
C ALA A 280 -31.45 -21.41 -14.07
N VAL A 281 -31.31 -20.75 -12.92
CA VAL A 281 -30.68 -21.32 -11.73
C VAL A 281 -31.38 -22.61 -11.28
N GLN A 282 -32.72 -22.62 -11.24
CA GLN A 282 -33.48 -23.83 -10.91
C GLN A 282 -33.22 -24.94 -11.92
N ASP A 283 -33.32 -24.63 -13.21
CA ASP A 283 -33.18 -25.59 -14.30
C ASP A 283 -31.77 -26.21 -14.34
N GLN A 284 -30.73 -25.39 -14.23
CA GLN A 284 -29.33 -25.83 -14.23
C GLN A 284 -28.97 -26.63 -12.97
N ALA A 285 -29.40 -26.20 -11.78
CA ALA A 285 -29.09 -26.88 -10.52
C ALA A 285 -29.56 -28.35 -10.50
N THR A 286 -30.65 -28.67 -11.19
CA THR A 286 -31.15 -30.06 -11.30
C THR A 286 -30.23 -30.97 -12.10
N LYS A 287 -29.28 -30.45 -12.88
CA LYS A 287 -28.38 -31.23 -13.75
C LYS A 287 -27.01 -31.48 -13.11
N LEU A 288 -26.63 -30.68 -12.11
CA LEU A 288 -25.32 -30.76 -11.45
C LEU A 288 -25.24 -31.95 -10.49
N THR A 289 -24.02 -32.42 -10.17
CA THR A 289 -23.82 -33.60 -9.31
C THR A 289 -23.95 -33.27 -7.82
N ARG A 290 -23.60 -32.03 -7.42
CA ARG A 290 -23.61 -31.56 -6.02
C ARG A 290 -24.99 -31.05 -5.54
N LYS A 291 -26.09 -31.62 -6.05
CA LYS A 291 -27.48 -31.16 -5.81
C LYS A 291 -27.84 -31.00 -4.32
N LYS A 292 -27.33 -31.87 -3.45
CA LYS A 292 -27.61 -31.81 -2.00
C LYS A 292 -27.04 -30.56 -1.32
N ILE A 293 -25.88 -30.08 -1.78
CA ILE A 293 -25.27 -28.85 -1.29
C ILE A 293 -26.06 -27.67 -1.85
N LEU A 294 -26.27 -27.66 -3.18
CA LEU A 294 -27.02 -26.62 -3.88
C LEU A 294 -28.43 -26.43 -3.33
N GLN A 295 -29.15 -27.50 -2.99
CA GLN A 295 -30.48 -27.42 -2.38
C GLN A 295 -30.51 -26.57 -1.10
N LYS A 296 -29.41 -26.57 -0.32
CA LYS A 296 -29.29 -25.76 0.90
C LYS A 296 -28.76 -24.36 0.59
N SER A 297 -27.69 -24.26 -0.20
CA SER A 297 -27.07 -22.96 -0.48
C SER A 297 -27.94 -22.05 -1.36
N LEU A 298 -28.85 -22.60 -2.16
CA LEU A 298 -29.85 -21.82 -2.91
C LEU A 298 -30.74 -20.95 -2.01
N ASP A 299 -30.87 -21.28 -0.73
CA ASP A 299 -31.57 -20.42 0.24
C ASP A 299 -30.83 -19.10 0.49
N ASN A 300 -29.50 -19.10 0.30
CA ASN A 300 -28.62 -17.95 0.46
C ASN A 300 -28.53 -17.06 -0.79
N LEU A 301 -29.16 -17.44 -1.91
CA LEU A 301 -29.18 -16.63 -3.14
C LEU A 301 -30.16 -15.47 -3.01
N LEU A 302 -29.63 -14.23 -3.10
CA LEU A 302 -30.42 -13.01 -3.16
C LEU A 302 -30.42 -12.41 -4.57
N LEU A 303 -31.61 -12.17 -5.11
CA LEU A 303 -31.79 -11.50 -6.40
C LEU A 303 -32.33 -10.09 -6.14
N ILE A 304 -31.50 -9.08 -6.37
CA ILE A 304 -31.71 -7.70 -5.89
C ILE A 304 -31.99 -6.78 -7.08
N LYS A 305 -33.22 -6.28 -7.13
CA LYS A 305 -33.64 -5.25 -8.07
C LYS A 305 -33.26 -3.87 -7.56
N THR A 306 -32.28 -3.24 -8.18
CA THR A 306 -31.77 -1.91 -7.83
C THR A 306 -32.57 -0.81 -8.53
N LYS A 307 -32.50 0.43 -8.01
CA LYS A 307 -33.20 1.60 -8.58
C LYS A 307 -32.43 2.28 -9.70
N SER A 308 -31.11 2.31 -9.57
CA SER A 308 -30.22 3.08 -10.42
C SER A 308 -28.79 2.57 -10.29
N LYS A 309 -27.91 3.04 -11.18
CA LYS A 309 -26.47 2.77 -11.12
C LYS A 309 -25.86 3.18 -9.76
N LYS A 310 -26.26 4.33 -9.22
CA LYS A 310 -25.79 4.83 -7.91
C LYS A 310 -26.22 3.91 -6.77
N ASP A 311 -27.44 3.37 -6.84
CA ASP A 311 -27.95 2.38 -5.88
C ASP A 311 -27.14 1.08 -5.97
N THR A 312 -26.87 0.58 -7.19
CA THR A 312 -26.01 -0.58 -7.42
C THR A 312 -24.61 -0.41 -6.80
N ILE A 313 -23.92 0.70 -7.10
CA ILE A 313 -22.58 0.99 -6.55
C ILE A 313 -22.62 0.99 -5.02
N LYS A 314 -23.61 1.67 -4.43
CA LYS A 314 -23.77 1.73 -2.98
C LYS A 314 -23.87 0.33 -2.37
N LEU A 315 -24.69 -0.55 -2.95
CA LEU A 315 -24.91 -1.90 -2.43
C LEU A 315 -23.69 -2.80 -2.61
N ILE A 316 -22.93 -2.64 -3.70
CA ILE A 316 -21.63 -3.33 -3.87
C ILE A 316 -20.69 -2.94 -2.73
N ASN A 317 -20.48 -1.63 -2.51
CA ASN A 317 -19.55 -1.15 -1.49
C ASN A 317 -20.04 -1.46 -0.07
N GLU A 318 -21.35 -1.52 0.17
CA GLU A 318 -21.94 -1.92 1.46
C GLU A 318 -21.75 -3.42 1.75
N CYS A 319 -21.90 -4.26 0.73
CA CYS A 319 -21.67 -5.71 0.85
C CYS A 319 -20.19 -6.04 0.99
N ALA A 320 -19.33 -5.33 0.23
CA ALA A 320 -17.89 -5.60 0.12
C ALA A 320 -17.60 -7.09 -0.20
N PRO A 321 -18.07 -7.58 -1.36
CA PRO A 321 -18.05 -9.00 -1.69
C PRO A 321 -16.63 -9.55 -1.89
N GLU A 322 -16.43 -10.84 -1.59
CA GLU A 322 -15.24 -11.61 -1.95
C GLU A 322 -14.98 -11.56 -3.47
N HIS A 323 -15.97 -11.98 -4.27
CA HIS A 323 -15.92 -11.92 -5.73
C HIS A 323 -16.99 -10.99 -6.30
N LEU A 324 -16.61 -10.11 -7.22
CA LEU A 324 -17.52 -9.21 -7.94
C LEU A 324 -17.40 -9.43 -9.44
N ILE A 325 -18.48 -9.84 -10.10
CA ILE A 325 -18.55 -10.01 -11.55
C ILE A 325 -19.36 -8.85 -12.16
N LEU A 326 -18.70 -8.03 -12.96
CA LEU A 326 -19.29 -6.95 -13.74
C LEU A 326 -19.47 -7.41 -15.19
N PHE A 327 -20.63 -7.99 -15.50
CA PHE A 327 -20.91 -8.62 -16.79
C PHE A 327 -21.02 -7.63 -17.95
N ASP A 328 -21.64 -6.48 -17.71
CA ASP A 328 -21.94 -5.50 -18.75
C ASP A 328 -20.63 -4.91 -19.33
N ASP A 329 -20.49 -4.83 -20.66
CA ASP A 329 -19.26 -4.35 -21.33
C ASP A 329 -18.84 -2.92 -20.93
N ASN A 330 -19.78 -2.13 -20.40
CA ASN A 330 -19.53 -0.79 -19.87
C ASN A 330 -19.11 -0.80 -18.38
N TYR A 331 -18.45 -1.87 -17.93
CA TYR A 331 -17.92 -2.00 -16.56
C TYR A 331 -16.94 -0.88 -16.20
N SER A 332 -16.25 -0.28 -17.19
CA SER A 332 -15.38 0.89 -17.02
C SER A 332 -16.10 2.08 -16.39
N SER A 333 -17.42 2.16 -16.55
CA SER A 333 -18.23 3.20 -15.93
C SER A 333 -18.57 2.94 -14.46
N LEU A 334 -18.43 1.70 -13.98
CA LEU A 334 -18.67 1.29 -12.58
C LEU A 334 -17.37 1.20 -11.79
N LEU A 335 -16.32 0.64 -12.41
CA LEU A 335 -15.06 0.27 -11.76
C LEU A 335 -14.42 1.39 -10.91
N PRO A 336 -14.35 2.67 -11.35
CA PRO A 336 -13.76 3.74 -10.55
C PRO A 336 -14.50 4.07 -9.26
N PHE A 337 -15.75 3.61 -9.09
CA PHE A 337 -16.59 3.88 -7.93
C PHE A 337 -16.72 2.66 -6.99
N ILE A 338 -16.09 1.54 -7.34
CA ILE A 338 -16.06 0.35 -6.48
C ILE A 338 -14.91 0.51 -5.51
N GLU A 339 -15.26 0.68 -4.24
CA GLU A 339 -14.32 0.88 -3.14
C GLU A 339 -13.95 -0.46 -2.49
N ASN A 340 -14.91 -1.40 -2.42
CA ASN A 340 -14.76 -2.65 -1.67
C ASN A 340 -15.14 -3.86 -2.53
N ALA A 341 -14.14 -4.68 -2.87
CA ALA A 341 -14.30 -6.03 -3.41
C ALA A 341 -12.98 -6.80 -3.22
N GLY A 342 -13.05 -8.12 -3.01
CA GLY A 342 -11.85 -8.95 -2.93
C GLY A 342 -11.17 -9.06 -4.30
N SER A 343 -11.89 -9.56 -5.29
CA SER A 343 -11.47 -9.66 -6.68
C SER A 343 -12.60 -9.27 -7.63
N ILE A 344 -12.28 -8.58 -8.73
CA ILE A 344 -13.26 -8.06 -9.70
C ILE A 344 -13.02 -8.71 -11.06
N PHE A 345 -14.07 -9.29 -11.62
CA PHE A 345 -14.09 -9.92 -12.93
C PHE A 345 -14.94 -9.08 -13.89
N CYS A 346 -14.34 -8.65 -14.99
CA CYS A 346 -14.97 -7.70 -15.91
C CYS A 346 -15.26 -8.33 -17.27
N GLY A 347 -16.50 -8.21 -17.73
CA GLY A 347 -16.98 -8.69 -19.03
C GLY A 347 -17.39 -10.17 -19.04
N LYS A 348 -18.11 -10.54 -20.10
CA LYS A 348 -18.79 -11.85 -20.24
C LYS A 348 -17.86 -13.07 -20.28
N TYR A 349 -16.58 -12.88 -20.59
CA TYR A 349 -15.58 -13.94 -20.72
C TYR A 349 -14.66 -14.05 -19.49
N SER A 350 -15.06 -13.45 -18.37
CA SER A 350 -14.30 -13.43 -17.13
C SER A 350 -15.10 -14.12 -16.01
N PRO A 351 -15.34 -15.45 -16.08
CA PRO A 351 -16.00 -16.14 -14.98
C PRO A 351 -15.09 -16.18 -13.75
N GLU A 352 -15.68 -16.28 -12.56
CA GLU A 352 -14.95 -16.46 -11.28
C GLU A 352 -13.97 -17.64 -11.34
N SER A 353 -14.37 -18.70 -12.05
CA SER A 353 -13.57 -19.90 -12.29
C SER A 353 -12.18 -19.60 -12.88
N PHE A 354 -12.02 -18.54 -13.67
CA PHE A 354 -10.69 -18.18 -14.18
C PHE A 354 -9.78 -17.71 -13.03
N GLY A 355 -10.30 -16.90 -12.12
CA GLY A 355 -9.56 -16.42 -10.94
C GLY A 355 -9.25 -17.51 -9.94
N ASP A 356 -10.17 -18.46 -9.78
CA ASP A 356 -10.01 -19.58 -8.85
C ASP A 356 -8.91 -20.56 -9.23
N TYR A 357 -8.59 -20.64 -10.53
CA TYR A 357 -7.71 -21.69 -11.04
C TYR A 357 -6.48 -21.18 -11.77
N ALA A 358 -6.60 -20.28 -12.74
CA ALA A 358 -5.56 -20.16 -13.78
C ALA A 358 -5.24 -18.75 -14.28
N SER A 359 -6.05 -17.72 -14.01
CA SER A 359 -5.77 -16.36 -14.51
C SER A 359 -4.51 -15.74 -13.91
N GLY A 360 -4.13 -16.18 -12.71
CA GLY A 360 -2.99 -15.71 -11.93
C GLY A 360 -3.35 -14.87 -10.70
N THR A 361 -4.60 -14.42 -10.58
CA THR A 361 -5.09 -13.77 -9.34
C THR A 361 -5.19 -14.77 -8.20
N ASN A 362 -5.01 -14.32 -6.95
CA ASN A 362 -5.15 -15.19 -5.80
C ASN A 362 -6.61 -15.31 -5.36
N HIS A 363 -7.09 -16.54 -5.15
CA HIS A 363 -8.47 -16.80 -4.71
C HIS A 363 -8.65 -16.87 -3.18
N VAL A 364 -7.57 -16.75 -2.41
CA VAL A 364 -7.68 -16.66 -0.94
C VAL A 364 -8.04 -15.23 -0.60
N LEU A 365 -9.34 -14.97 -0.54
CA LEU A 365 -9.90 -13.62 -0.55
C LEU A 365 -10.67 -13.31 0.74
N PRO A 366 -10.86 -12.02 1.06
CA PRO A 366 -11.59 -11.62 2.25
C PRO A 366 -13.11 -11.73 2.01
N THR A 367 -13.75 -12.60 2.78
CA THR A 367 -15.21 -12.85 2.76
C THR A 367 -15.97 -12.05 3.81
N ASN A 368 -17.30 -12.06 3.75
CA ASN A 368 -18.20 -11.59 4.82
C ASN A 368 -17.94 -10.12 5.18
N GLY A 369 -17.77 -9.28 4.15
CA GLY A 369 -17.53 -7.84 4.26
C GLY A 369 -16.12 -7.43 4.64
N LYS A 370 -15.19 -8.39 4.77
CA LYS A 370 -13.80 -8.08 5.14
C LYS A 370 -13.02 -7.37 4.04
N ALA A 371 -13.51 -7.38 2.79
CA ALA A 371 -12.92 -6.60 1.70
C ALA A 371 -12.92 -5.08 1.96
N THR A 372 -13.67 -4.59 2.96
CA THR A 372 -13.59 -3.19 3.43
C THR A 372 -12.23 -2.79 4.01
N THR A 373 -11.44 -3.74 4.50
CA THR A 373 -10.17 -3.46 5.20
C THR A 373 -9.06 -4.47 4.90
N LYS A 374 -9.38 -5.55 4.17
CA LYS A 374 -8.45 -6.64 3.86
C LYS A 374 -8.33 -6.78 2.34
N SER A 375 -7.14 -7.17 1.89
CA SER A 375 -6.89 -7.57 0.50
C SER A 375 -6.95 -9.08 0.36
N GLY A 376 -7.05 -9.58 -0.87
CA GLY A 376 -6.68 -10.96 -1.18
C GLY A 376 -5.23 -11.25 -0.82
N LEU A 377 -4.94 -12.54 -0.61
CA LEU A 377 -3.60 -13.02 -0.31
C LEU A 377 -2.64 -12.67 -1.46
N GLY A 378 -1.49 -12.09 -1.12
CA GLY A 378 -0.44 -11.78 -2.09
C GLY A 378 0.95 -12.03 -1.52
N ILE A 379 1.99 -11.70 -2.28
CA ILE A 379 3.37 -11.96 -1.82
C ILE A 379 3.72 -11.19 -0.54
N LYS A 380 3.14 -10.01 -0.33
CA LYS A 380 3.35 -9.18 0.86
C LYS A 380 3.03 -9.92 2.16
N ASP A 381 2.08 -10.85 2.12
CA ASP A 381 1.59 -11.58 3.30
C ASP A 381 2.58 -12.65 3.78
N PHE A 382 3.53 -13.04 2.92
CA PHE A 382 4.59 -14.01 3.18
C PHE A 382 5.91 -13.36 3.63
N GLY A 383 5.91 -12.06 3.92
CA GLY A 383 7.09 -11.35 4.40
C GLY A 383 6.77 -10.13 5.24
N LYS A 384 7.81 -9.36 5.52
CA LYS A 384 7.79 -8.14 6.32
C LYS A 384 8.55 -7.05 5.58
N GLN A 385 8.10 -5.81 5.68
CA GLN A 385 8.86 -4.66 5.22
C GLN A 385 9.54 -4.01 6.43
N ILE A 386 10.86 -4.05 6.47
CA ILE A 386 11.67 -3.47 7.53
C ILE A 386 12.11 -2.08 7.08
N SER A 387 11.70 -1.03 7.79
CA SER A 387 12.21 0.32 7.55
C SER A 387 13.67 0.41 7.99
N VAL A 388 14.53 0.87 7.10
CA VAL A 388 15.95 1.13 7.36
C VAL A 388 16.20 2.61 7.19
N GLN A 389 16.99 3.17 8.09
CA GLN A 389 17.42 4.56 8.03
C GLN A 389 18.89 4.68 8.38
N THR A 390 19.57 5.62 7.72
CA THR A 390 20.96 5.96 7.99
C THR A 390 21.11 7.46 8.07
N SER A 391 22.09 7.89 8.87
CA SER A 391 22.38 9.31 9.10
C SER A 391 23.89 9.52 8.97
N THR A 392 24.27 10.46 8.11
CA THR A 392 25.62 11.03 8.10
C THR A 392 25.76 12.07 9.22
N SER A 393 26.97 12.58 9.46
CA SER A 393 27.17 13.67 10.43
C SER A 393 26.36 14.93 10.07
N GLU A 394 26.28 15.27 8.79
CA GLU A 394 25.47 16.39 8.29
C GLU A 394 23.98 16.14 8.53
N GLY A 395 23.48 14.95 8.19
CA GLY A 395 22.06 14.61 8.40
C GLY A 395 21.67 14.64 9.88
N PHE A 396 22.54 14.15 10.76
CA PHE A 396 22.33 14.19 12.20
C PHE A 396 22.19 15.64 12.69
N GLN A 397 23.07 16.53 12.27
CA GLN A 397 23.02 17.96 12.63
C GLN A 397 21.79 18.67 12.09
N ASN A 398 21.38 18.34 10.87
CA ASN A 398 20.19 18.92 10.25
C ASN A 398 18.91 18.59 11.02
N LEU A 399 18.91 17.53 11.84
CA LEU A 399 17.73 17.03 12.55
C LEU A 399 17.86 17.10 14.09
N SER A 400 19.06 17.29 14.64
CA SER A 400 19.34 17.18 16.08
C SER A 400 18.46 18.12 16.90
N ASP A 401 18.40 19.40 16.52
CA ASP A 401 17.66 20.41 17.28
C ASP A 401 16.16 20.18 17.24
N THR A 402 15.65 19.72 16.08
CA THR A 402 14.26 19.31 15.93
C THR A 402 13.93 18.18 16.91
N VAL A 403 14.73 17.12 16.94
CA VAL A 403 14.48 15.97 17.83
C VAL A 403 14.65 16.36 19.30
N LEU A 404 15.64 17.18 19.65
CA LEU A 404 15.82 17.66 21.04
C LEU A 404 14.62 18.48 21.53
N ASN A 405 14.06 19.34 20.68
CA ASN A 405 12.90 20.14 21.05
C ASN A 405 11.66 19.27 21.23
N LEU A 406 11.42 18.34 20.30
CA LEU A 406 10.28 17.41 20.39
C LEU A 406 10.39 16.49 21.62
N SER A 407 11.55 15.86 21.84
CA SER A 407 11.73 14.94 22.96
C SER A 407 11.65 15.65 24.31
N LYS A 408 12.08 16.92 24.41
CA LYS A 408 11.88 17.75 25.62
C LYS A 408 10.41 18.10 25.83
N ALA A 409 9.70 18.48 24.76
CA ALA A 409 8.27 18.78 24.85
C ALA A 409 7.46 17.56 25.31
N GLU A 410 7.84 16.36 24.85
CA GLU A 410 7.28 15.08 25.29
C GLU A 410 7.80 14.59 26.64
N LYS A 411 8.75 15.30 27.26
CA LYS A 411 9.40 14.96 28.55
C LYS A 411 10.11 13.59 28.52
N LEU A 412 10.71 13.24 27.39
CA LEU A 412 11.44 11.99 27.16
C LEU A 412 12.96 12.22 27.28
N ASP A 413 13.46 12.39 28.50
CA ASP A 413 14.86 12.77 28.77
C ASP A 413 15.89 11.81 28.17
N ALA A 414 15.62 10.50 28.18
CA ALA A 414 16.52 9.51 27.58
C ALA A 414 16.64 9.67 26.04
N HIS A 415 15.55 10.06 25.36
CA HIS A 415 15.59 10.36 23.93
C HIS A 415 16.39 11.64 23.67
N THR A 416 16.17 12.69 24.47
CA THR A 416 16.96 13.93 24.44
C THR A 416 18.46 13.65 24.62
N ASN A 417 18.81 12.80 25.60
CA ASN A 417 20.19 12.46 25.91
C ASN A 417 20.86 11.65 24.79
N ALA A 418 20.13 10.75 24.12
CA ALA A 418 20.65 9.96 23.00
C ALA A 418 21.16 10.83 21.83
N VAL A 419 20.49 11.95 21.56
CA VAL A 419 20.95 12.96 20.60
C VAL A 419 22.07 13.80 21.20
N SER A 420 21.88 14.32 22.42
CA SER A 420 22.85 15.22 23.08
C SER A 420 24.26 14.63 23.20
N ILE A 421 24.40 13.34 23.50
CA ILE A 421 25.71 12.67 23.58
C ILE A 421 26.37 12.57 22.19
N ARG A 422 25.60 12.30 21.13
CA ARG A 422 26.10 12.18 19.75
C ARG A 422 26.58 13.52 19.18
N ASN A 423 26.11 14.66 19.69
CA ASN A 423 26.66 15.97 19.32
C ASN A 423 28.17 16.07 19.57
N ARG A 424 28.73 15.26 20.48
CA ARG A 424 30.18 15.21 20.74
C ARG A 424 30.99 14.61 19.59
N LEU A 425 30.35 13.87 18.69
CA LEU A 425 30.97 13.23 17.53
C LEU A 425 31.03 14.15 16.30
N ILE A 426 30.38 15.32 16.36
CA ILE A 426 30.36 16.29 15.27
C ILE A 426 31.73 16.97 15.16
N ASP A 427 32.21 17.13 13.93
CA ASP A 427 33.39 17.97 13.66
C ASP A 427 33.08 19.41 14.07
N LYS A 428 33.89 19.95 14.99
CA LYS A 428 33.76 21.33 15.48
C LYS A 428 33.91 22.38 14.37
N ASN A 429 34.50 22.01 13.24
CA ASN A 429 34.66 22.89 12.08
C ASN A 429 33.48 22.82 11.11
N PHE A 430 32.52 21.91 11.31
CA PHE A 430 31.32 21.85 10.47
C PHE A 430 30.43 23.07 10.75
N VAL A 431 30.13 23.83 9.69
CA VAL A 431 29.23 24.99 9.76
C VAL A 431 27.88 24.56 9.19
N ASN A 432 26.88 24.48 10.06
CA ASN A 432 25.50 24.23 9.62
C ASN A 432 24.95 25.48 8.94
N ARG A 433 24.60 25.39 7.65
CA ARG A 433 24.02 26.48 6.85
C ARG A 433 22.51 26.33 6.66
N LYS A 434 21.88 25.90 7.75
CA LYS A 434 20.43 25.81 7.93
C LYS A 434 19.97 26.90 8.89
N SER A 435 18.89 27.57 8.54
CA SER A 435 18.25 28.60 9.38
C SER A 435 16.77 28.31 9.55
N LEU A 436 16.22 28.66 10.71
CA LEU A 436 14.79 28.62 10.99
C LEU A 436 14.32 30.01 11.44
N LYS A 437 13.40 30.59 10.69
CA LYS A 437 12.84 31.91 10.93
C LYS A 437 11.34 31.82 11.15
N ILE A 438 10.87 32.55 12.16
CA ILE A 438 9.46 32.74 12.44
C ILE A 438 9.23 34.25 12.51
N ARG A 439 8.28 34.74 11.73
CA ARG A 439 7.83 36.13 11.73
C ARG A 439 6.35 36.15 12.03
N ASN A 440 5.95 36.97 13.00
CA ASN A 440 4.54 37.20 13.34
C ASN A 440 4.28 38.70 13.28
N THR A 441 3.33 39.11 12.45
CA THR A 441 2.77 40.45 12.40
C THR A 441 1.27 40.37 12.74
N ASN A 442 0.55 41.49 12.64
CA ASN A 442 -0.91 41.45 12.78
C ASN A 442 -1.59 40.82 11.55
N GLU A 443 -0.89 40.81 10.41
CA GLU A 443 -1.42 40.42 9.09
C GLU A 443 -0.94 39.03 8.70
N THR A 444 0.27 38.64 9.12
CA THR A 444 0.90 37.40 8.70
C THR A 444 1.56 36.64 9.84
N LYS A 445 1.59 35.31 9.68
CA LYS A 445 2.40 34.40 10.46
C LYS A 445 3.16 33.50 9.52
N ILE A 446 4.47 33.67 9.48
CA ILE A 446 5.36 32.98 8.55
C ILE A 446 6.35 32.13 9.31
N PHE A 447 6.51 30.91 8.82
CA PHE A 447 7.52 29.97 9.22
C PHE A 447 8.37 29.63 7.99
N ILE A 448 9.68 29.84 8.07
CA ILE A 448 10.64 29.42 7.03
C ILE A 448 11.75 28.59 7.65
N SER A 449 11.99 27.40 7.10
CA SER A 449 13.21 26.62 7.33
C SER A 449 13.94 26.50 6.00
N LEU A 450 15.16 27.03 5.94
CA LEU A 450 16.00 27.02 4.75
C LEU A 450 17.31 26.31 5.04
N ASN A 451 17.70 25.38 4.18
CA ASN A 451 19.04 24.80 4.13
C ASN A 451 19.71 25.15 2.80
N LEU A 452 20.74 25.99 2.85
CA LEU A 452 21.50 26.42 1.65
C LEU A 452 22.31 25.27 1.02
N ASP A 453 22.52 24.19 1.77
CA ASP A 453 23.26 23.02 1.34
C ASP A 453 22.35 21.88 0.86
N GLY A 454 21.06 22.09 0.67
CA GLY A 454 20.07 21.05 0.42
C GLY A 454 20.20 20.25 -0.88
N THR A 455 19.12 19.56 -1.23
CA THR A 455 18.98 18.79 -2.47
C THR A 455 18.01 19.44 -3.46
N GLY A 456 17.37 20.54 -3.07
CA GLY A 456 16.33 21.22 -3.85
C GLY A 456 14.92 20.78 -3.50
N ASN A 457 14.72 20.17 -2.33
CA ASN A 457 13.40 19.75 -1.85
C ASN A 457 12.62 20.95 -1.33
N SER A 458 11.32 21.01 -1.60
CA SER A 458 10.49 22.12 -1.10
C SER A 458 9.13 21.67 -0.59
N SER A 459 8.65 22.35 0.45
CA SER A 459 7.29 22.27 0.96
C SER A 459 6.83 23.69 1.23
N ILE A 460 6.06 24.25 0.29
CA ILE A 460 5.72 25.68 0.28
C ILE A 460 4.20 25.80 0.30
N ASN A 461 3.72 26.61 1.23
CA ASN A 461 2.33 26.97 1.37
C ASN A 461 2.24 28.46 1.71
N THR A 462 2.16 29.29 0.68
CA THR A 462 1.95 30.74 0.82
C THR A 462 0.47 31.11 0.80
N GLY A 463 -0.39 30.18 0.37
CA GLY A 463 -1.79 30.42 0.01
C GLY A 463 -1.98 31.01 -1.39
N ILE A 464 -0.90 31.39 -2.11
CA ILE A 464 -0.93 31.93 -3.47
C ILE A 464 -0.25 30.90 -4.41
N LYS A 465 -1.03 30.17 -5.20
CA LYS A 465 -0.53 28.96 -5.90
C LYS A 465 0.56 29.23 -6.91
N TYR A 466 0.48 30.35 -7.62
CA TYR A 466 1.54 30.71 -8.56
C TYR A 466 2.82 31.14 -7.84
N PHE A 467 2.72 31.75 -6.65
CA PHE A 467 3.89 32.11 -5.87
C PHE A 467 4.58 30.88 -5.26
N ASP A 468 3.79 29.92 -4.78
CA ASP A 468 4.29 28.60 -4.36
C ASP A 468 5.18 28.00 -5.47
N HIS A 469 4.67 27.97 -6.69
CA HIS A 469 5.39 27.46 -7.86
C HIS A 469 6.71 28.21 -8.14
N LEU A 470 6.75 29.54 -8.02
CA LEU A 470 7.98 30.33 -8.22
C LEU A 470 9.04 30.03 -7.16
N LEU A 471 8.61 29.88 -5.90
CA LEU A 471 9.51 29.52 -4.79
C LEU A 471 10.01 28.07 -4.90
N GLU A 472 9.20 27.15 -5.42
CA GLU A 472 9.63 25.79 -5.78
C GLU A 472 10.74 25.84 -6.85
N GLN A 473 10.60 26.70 -7.87
CA GLN A 473 11.65 26.88 -8.87
C GLN A 473 12.94 27.42 -8.24
N PHE A 474 12.84 28.38 -7.33
CA PHE A 474 14.00 28.90 -6.58
C PHE A 474 14.71 27.79 -5.79
N ALA A 475 13.97 27.00 -5.02
CA ALA A 475 14.53 25.90 -4.21
C ALA A 475 15.19 24.84 -5.09
N LYS A 476 14.48 24.36 -6.12
CA LYS A 476 14.96 23.33 -7.05
C LYS A 476 16.22 23.76 -7.80
N HIS A 477 16.21 24.97 -8.35
CA HIS A 477 17.33 25.46 -9.16
C HIS A 477 18.50 25.97 -8.33
N GLY A 478 18.26 26.37 -7.08
CA GLY A 478 19.29 26.68 -6.11
C GLY A 478 19.85 25.47 -5.35
N LYS A 479 19.22 24.29 -5.50
CA LYS A 479 19.49 23.09 -4.67
C LYS A 479 19.35 23.38 -3.17
N PHE A 480 18.40 24.22 -2.80
CA PHE A 480 18.10 24.56 -1.42
C PHE A 480 16.94 23.72 -0.92
N ASP A 481 17.01 23.24 0.32
CA ASP A 481 15.82 22.67 0.95
C ASP A 481 15.03 23.78 1.62
N LEU A 482 13.79 24.02 1.17
CA LEU A 482 12.96 25.13 1.61
C LEU A 482 11.59 24.64 2.11
N MET A 483 11.34 24.80 3.40
CA MET A 483 10.00 24.68 3.97
C MET A 483 9.48 26.08 4.30
N LEU A 484 8.30 26.42 3.78
CA LEU A 484 7.64 27.69 4.02
C LEU A 484 6.16 27.46 4.27
N ASP A 485 5.68 27.92 5.42
CA ASP A 485 4.25 28.01 5.73
C ASP A 485 3.91 29.45 6.09
N CYS A 486 2.90 30.00 5.43
CA CYS A 486 2.40 31.35 5.69
C CYS A 486 0.89 31.28 5.94
N GLN A 487 0.48 31.83 7.07
CA GLN A 487 -0.91 32.17 7.36
C GLN A 487 -1.01 33.68 7.25
N GLY A 488 -1.51 34.16 6.11
CA GLY A 488 -1.69 35.58 5.84
C GLY A 488 -3.16 35.96 5.64
N ASP A 489 -3.42 37.25 5.63
CA ASP A 489 -4.68 37.94 5.40
C ASP A 489 -5.07 38.02 3.92
N LEU A 490 -5.02 36.89 3.21
CA LEU A 490 -5.27 36.83 1.77
C LEU A 490 -6.68 37.28 1.34
N GLU A 491 -7.61 37.40 2.29
CA GLU A 491 -8.93 38.00 2.08
C GLU A 491 -8.90 39.53 1.90
N ILE A 492 -7.84 40.20 2.36
CA ILE A 492 -7.62 41.64 2.18
C ILE A 492 -6.89 41.86 0.86
N ASP A 493 -5.64 41.41 0.77
CA ASP A 493 -4.84 41.37 -0.46
C ASP A 493 -3.65 40.39 -0.32
N GLU A 494 -2.92 40.19 -1.43
CA GLU A 494 -1.73 39.34 -1.45
C GLU A 494 -0.44 40.05 -0.96
N HIS A 495 -0.50 41.36 -0.69
CA HIS A 495 0.68 42.22 -0.53
C HIS A 495 1.50 41.86 0.70
N HIS A 496 0.86 41.86 1.88
CA HIS A 496 1.53 41.62 3.15
C HIS A 496 2.17 40.23 3.19
N SER A 497 1.46 39.22 2.69
CA SER A 497 1.95 37.86 2.59
C SER A 497 3.23 37.78 1.74
N ILE A 498 3.22 38.32 0.52
CA ILE A 498 4.39 38.26 -0.39
C ILE A 498 5.57 39.05 0.19
N GLU A 499 5.33 40.24 0.73
CA GLU A 499 6.38 41.09 1.29
C GLU A 499 7.01 40.46 2.54
N ASP A 500 6.21 40.05 3.52
CA ASP A 500 6.74 39.46 4.75
C ASP A 500 7.43 38.12 4.48
N ILE A 501 6.96 37.33 3.50
CA ILE A 501 7.67 36.13 3.02
C ILE A 501 9.04 36.51 2.47
N ALA A 502 9.13 37.55 1.64
CA ALA A 502 10.39 37.99 1.06
C ALA A 502 11.39 38.43 2.14
N ILE A 503 10.92 39.20 3.13
CA ILE A 503 11.72 39.64 4.28
C ILE A 503 12.23 38.42 5.04
N THR A 504 11.31 37.53 5.44
CA THR A 504 11.64 36.37 6.27
C THR A 504 12.58 35.40 5.55
N LEU A 505 12.38 35.21 4.24
CA LEU A 505 13.27 34.39 3.40
C LEU A 505 14.65 35.03 3.27
N GLY A 506 14.72 36.36 3.11
CA GLY A 506 15.97 37.11 3.06
C GLY A 506 16.74 36.96 4.37
N GLU A 507 16.08 37.16 5.50
CA GLU A 507 16.68 36.96 6.83
C GLU A 507 17.14 35.52 7.06
N ALA A 508 16.39 34.54 6.57
CA ALA A 508 16.79 33.12 6.61
C ALA A 508 18.07 32.89 5.79
N ILE A 509 18.15 33.42 4.56
CA ILE A 509 19.38 33.36 3.74
C ILE A 509 20.55 34.01 4.49
N PHE A 510 20.35 35.19 5.08
CA PHE A 510 21.39 35.90 5.82
C PHE A 510 21.93 35.07 6.99
N GLU A 511 21.04 34.46 7.78
CA GLU A 511 21.43 33.64 8.93
C GLU A 511 22.11 32.33 8.48
N ALA A 512 21.56 31.66 7.47
CA ALA A 512 22.11 30.42 6.92
C ALA A 512 23.51 30.62 6.30
N LEU A 513 23.79 31.81 5.74
CA LEU A 513 25.13 32.15 5.23
C LEU A 513 26.20 32.17 6.33
N GLY A 514 25.83 32.55 7.56
CA GLY A 514 26.74 32.62 8.70
C GLY A 514 28.03 33.40 8.41
N SER A 515 29.17 32.82 8.79
CA SER A 515 30.49 33.33 8.41
C SER A 515 30.68 33.18 6.89
N ARG A 516 30.70 34.30 6.17
CA ARG A 516 30.94 34.34 4.71
C ARG A 516 32.40 34.07 4.34
N THR A 517 33.14 33.37 5.20
CA THR A 517 34.52 32.98 4.97
C THR A 517 34.54 31.81 4.00
N GLY A 518 35.39 31.87 2.98
CA GLY A 518 35.59 30.74 2.08
C GLY A 518 34.53 30.53 1.00
N ILE A 519 33.41 31.27 1.04
CA ILE A 519 32.42 31.25 -0.03
C ILE A 519 32.94 32.02 -1.25
N LYS A 520 32.48 31.60 -2.43
CA LYS A 520 32.76 32.24 -3.72
C LYS A 520 32.39 33.72 -3.72
N ARG A 521 31.30 34.08 -3.01
CA ARG A 521 30.76 35.43 -2.78
C ARG A 521 30.18 36.11 -4.02
N TYR A 522 30.93 36.08 -5.12
CA TYR A 522 30.54 36.64 -6.41
C TYR A 522 29.99 35.53 -7.30
N ALA A 523 28.78 35.72 -7.79
CA ALA A 523 28.25 34.90 -8.87
C ALA A 523 27.83 35.79 -10.02
N ASN A 524 28.13 35.32 -11.22
CA ASN A 524 27.53 35.82 -12.44
C ASN A 524 27.23 34.61 -13.30
N ASN A 525 25.95 34.30 -13.49
CA ASN A 525 25.57 33.15 -14.29
C ASN A 525 25.67 33.47 -15.80
N GLU A 526 25.96 32.45 -16.60
CA GLU A 526 25.61 32.47 -18.02
C GLU A 526 24.11 32.80 -18.18
N VAL A 527 23.79 33.65 -19.16
CA VAL A 527 22.41 34.13 -19.40
C VAL A 527 21.47 32.93 -19.54
N LEU A 528 20.50 32.83 -18.62
CA LEU A 528 19.48 31.79 -18.69
C LEU A 528 18.53 32.12 -19.84
N VAL A 529 18.43 31.21 -20.80
CA VAL A 529 17.49 31.29 -21.92
C VAL A 529 16.37 30.28 -21.68
N MET A 530 15.12 30.75 -21.73
CA MET A 530 13.91 29.92 -21.60
C MET A 530 12.87 30.47 -22.56
N ASP A 531 12.60 29.74 -23.64
CA ASP A 531 11.75 30.18 -24.74
C ASP A 531 12.17 31.56 -25.27
N GLU A 532 11.29 32.56 -25.21
CA GLU A 532 11.57 33.93 -25.63
C GLU A 532 12.28 34.78 -24.56
N VAL A 533 12.51 34.22 -23.37
CA VAL A 533 13.08 34.93 -22.22
C VAL A 533 14.58 34.77 -22.15
N LYS A 534 15.28 35.88 -21.89
CA LYS A 534 16.68 35.96 -21.47
C LYS A 534 16.76 36.59 -20.09
N SER A 535 17.31 35.87 -19.11
CA SER A 535 17.53 36.37 -17.75
C SER A 535 19.02 36.38 -17.41
N SER A 536 19.49 37.50 -16.86
CA SER A 536 20.85 37.68 -16.36
C SER A 536 20.81 38.12 -14.91
N ILE A 537 21.57 37.44 -14.04
CA ILE A 537 21.63 37.73 -12.61
C ILE A 537 23.09 37.70 -12.14
N SER A 538 23.47 38.75 -11.41
CA SER A 538 24.78 38.87 -10.76
C SER A 538 24.60 39.18 -9.28
N ILE A 539 25.33 38.48 -8.41
CA ILE A 539 25.22 38.58 -6.95
C ILE A 539 26.59 38.88 -6.35
N ASP A 540 26.62 39.78 -5.35
CA ASP A 540 27.74 39.99 -4.42
C ASP A 540 27.24 39.90 -2.97
N LEU A 541 27.74 38.91 -2.25
CA LEU A 541 27.43 38.67 -0.83
C LEU A 541 28.28 39.53 0.11
N SER A 542 28.44 40.84 -0.15
CA SER A 542 29.30 41.77 0.61
C SER A 542 28.62 42.57 1.73
N THR A 543 27.50 42.07 2.27
CA THR A 543 26.61 42.68 3.29
C THR A 543 25.97 44.02 2.89
N ARG A 544 26.32 44.57 1.73
CA ARG A 544 25.76 45.81 1.17
C ARG A 544 24.43 45.53 0.49
N ARG A 545 23.38 46.20 0.95
CA ARG A 545 22.01 46.10 0.40
C ARG A 545 21.89 46.96 -0.85
N TYR A 546 21.77 46.33 -2.02
CA TYR A 546 21.52 47.04 -3.26
C TYR A 546 20.85 46.14 -4.30
N LEU A 547 19.80 46.65 -4.96
CA LEU A 547 19.14 45.96 -6.06
C LEU A 547 19.11 46.85 -7.31
N SER A 548 19.67 46.34 -8.42
CA SER A 548 19.38 46.85 -9.77
C SER A 548 18.39 45.91 -10.43
N PHE A 549 17.20 46.40 -10.80
CA PHE A 549 16.14 45.55 -11.35
C PHE A 549 15.60 46.12 -12.67
N LYS A 550 15.74 45.34 -13.75
CA LYS A 550 15.22 45.66 -15.08
C LYS A 550 14.43 44.47 -15.62
N THR A 551 13.17 44.71 -16.00
CA THR A 551 12.31 43.68 -16.60
C THR A 551 11.52 44.24 -17.78
N SER A 552 11.19 43.38 -18.75
CA SER A 552 10.16 43.66 -19.76
C SER A 552 8.82 43.99 -19.10
N LYS A 553 7.92 44.66 -19.85
CA LYS A 553 6.56 44.98 -19.40
C LYS A 553 5.81 43.70 -19.02
N LEU A 554 5.18 43.71 -17.85
CA LEU A 554 4.37 42.61 -17.36
C LEU A 554 2.88 42.94 -17.51
N ARG A 555 2.04 41.91 -17.66
CA ARG A 555 0.60 42.01 -17.45
C ARG A 555 0.29 42.21 -15.97
N GLU A 556 -0.93 42.60 -15.64
CA GLU A 556 -1.34 42.94 -14.27
C GLU A 556 -1.13 41.81 -13.25
N LYS A 557 -1.62 40.59 -13.55
CA LYS A 557 -1.45 39.40 -12.71
C LYS A 557 -0.98 38.18 -13.49
N VAL A 558 -0.26 37.26 -12.87
CA VAL A 558 0.08 35.94 -13.41
C VAL A 558 -0.47 34.86 -12.48
N GLY A 559 -1.52 34.16 -12.92
CA GLY A 559 -2.32 33.37 -11.99
C GLY A 559 -2.92 34.29 -10.93
N GLU A 560 -2.69 33.97 -9.66
CA GLU A 560 -3.08 34.78 -8.50
C GLU A 560 -2.02 35.84 -8.12
N PHE A 561 -0.80 35.76 -8.68
CA PHE A 561 0.30 36.62 -8.27
C PHE A 561 0.20 38.02 -8.94
N PRO A 562 0.12 39.12 -8.17
CA PRO A 562 0.14 40.48 -8.70
C PRO A 562 1.55 40.84 -9.21
N SER A 563 1.67 41.19 -10.49
CA SER A 563 2.98 41.45 -11.12
C SER A 563 3.69 42.68 -10.56
N GLU A 564 2.97 43.62 -9.95
CA GLU A 564 3.60 44.73 -9.23
C GLU A 564 4.48 44.22 -8.08
N MET A 565 4.05 43.16 -7.39
CA MET A 565 4.80 42.55 -6.29
C MET A 565 6.08 41.87 -6.73
N PHE A 566 6.30 41.67 -8.03
CA PHE A 566 7.51 41.02 -8.53
C PHE A 566 8.79 41.80 -8.16
N LYS A 567 8.80 43.11 -8.41
CA LYS A 567 9.95 43.95 -8.05
C LYS A 567 10.02 44.14 -6.52
N HIS A 568 8.87 44.34 -5.87
CA HIS A 568 8.80 44.54 -4.42
C HIS A 568 9.33 43.33 -3.64
N PHE A 569 8.96 42.11 -4.05
CA PHE A 569 9.51 40.86 -3.50
C PHE A 569 11.04 40.88 -3.51
N PHE A 570 11.68 41.18 -4.65
CA PHE A 570 13.14 41.21 -4.70
C PHE A 570 13.74 42.35 -3.88
N ILE A 571 13.11 43.53 -3.80
CA ILE A 571 13.59 44.61 -2.93
C ILE A 571 13.67 44.10 -1.48
N SER A 572 12.58 43.52 -0.98
CA SER A 572 12.47 43.03 0.40
C SER A 572 13.41 41.85 0.66
N LEU A 573 13.50 40.90 -0.27
CA LEU A 573 14.42 39.76 -0.20
C LEU A 573 15.89 40.19 -0.12
N ILE A 574 16.32 41.07 -1.02
CA ILE A 574 17.72 41.53 -1.09
C ILE A 574 18.09 42.35 0.15
N ASN A 575 17.16 43.15 0.67
CA ASN A 575 17.35 43.89 1.91
C ASN A 575 17.49 42.96 3.13
N GLY A 576 16.61 41.95 3.24
CA GLY A 576 16.66 40.94 4.30
C GLY A 576 17.94 40.10 4.26
N ALA A 577 18.33 39.65 3.07
CA ALA A 577 19.55 38.87 2.85
C ALA A 577 20.86 39.65 3.01
N ALA A 578 20.78 40.98 3.09
CA ALA A 578 21.93 41.89 3.09
C ALA A 578 22.94 41.55 1.98
N MET A 579 22.51 41.71 0.73
CA MET A 579 23.35 41.45 -0.44
C MET A 579 23.14 42.47 -1.56
N THR A 580 24.09 42.49 -2.49
CA THR A 580 23.99 43.26 -3.72
C THR A 580 23.58 42.32 -4.85
N CYS A 581 22.53 42.67 -5.58
CA CYS A 581 22.00 41.86 -6.67
C CYS A 581 21.61 42.72 -7.88
N HIS A 582 22.01 42.30 -9.07
CA HIS A 582 21.58 42.88 -10.33
C HIS A 582 20.75 41.84 -11.08
N ILE A 583 19.53 42.22 -11.48
CA ILE A 583 18.58 41.38 -12.21
C ILE A 583 18.18 42.11 -13.49
N GLU A 584 18.42 41.46 -14.64
CA GLU A 584 17.91 41.90 -15.94
C GLU A 584 17.23 40.73 -16.66
N THR A 585 15.91 40.79 -16.80
CA THR A 585 15.13 39.77 -17.53
C THR A 585 14.32 40.39 -18.66
N LYS A 586 14.50 39.89 -19.88
CA LYS A 586 13.81 40.35 -21.09
C LYS A 586 13.03 39.20 -21.72
N GLY A 587 11.80 39.45 -22.13
CA GLY A 587 10.94 38.52 -22.85
C GLY A 587 9.59 39.15 -23.16
N GLU A 588 8.65 38.33 -23.63
CA GLU A 588 7.29 38.76 -24.00
C GLU A 588 6.23 38.18 -23.05
N ASN A 589 6.35 36.92 -22.63
CA ASN A 589 5.38 36.29 -21.74
C ASN A 589 5.72 36.55 -20.27
N SER A 590 4.79 37.18 -19.54
CA SER A 590 4.98 37.48 -18.10
C SER A 590 5.17 36.22 -17.25
N HIS A 591 4.56 35.10 -17.60
CA HIS A 591 4.77 33.82 -16.90
C HIS A 591 6.23 33.40 -17.02
N HIS A 592 6.73 33.31 -18.25
CA HIS A 592 8.10 32.89 -18.53
C HIS A 592 9.12 33.84 -17.89
N ILE A 593 8.85 35.16 -17.90
CA ILE A 593 9.72 36.18 -17.29
C ILE A 593 9.88 35.93 -15.77
N LEU A 594 8.77 35.75 -15.06
CA LEU A 594 8.79 35.52 -13.61
C LEU A 594 9.51 34.21 -13.28
N GLU A 595 9.12 33.13 -13.95
CA GLU A 595 9.69 31.81 -13.72
C GLU A 595 11.20 31.77 -14.03
N ALA A 596 11.63 32.29 -15.19
CA ALA A 596 13.04 32.35 -15.57
C ALA A 596 13.88 33.15 -14.57
N THR A 597 13.32 34.23 -14.02
CA THR A 597 14.01 35.05 -13.02
C THR A 597 14.23 34.29 -11.71
N PHE A 598 13.21 33.61 -11.18
CA PHE A 598 13.35 32.80 -9.96
C PHE A 598 14.32 31.61 -10.16
N LYS A 599 14.24 30.91 -11.30
CA LYS A 599 15.18 29.84 -11.67
C LYS A 599 16.62 30.35 -11.71
N ASN A 600 16.86 31.46 -12.41
CA ASN A 600 18.19 32.01 -12.56
C ASN A 600 18.73 32.56 -11.24
N PHE A 601 17.85 33.15 -10.42
CA PHE A 601 18.22 33.70 -9.13
C PHE A 601 18.67 32.58 -8.18
N GLY A 602 17.92 31.48 -8.12
CA GLY A 602 18.31 30.28 -7.36
C GLY A 602 19.68 29.76 -7.79
N ARG A 603 19.92 29.65 -9.11
CA ARG A 603 21.23 29.22 -9.65
C ARG A 603 22.36 30.17 -9.25
N ALA A 604 22.15 31.48 -9.40
CA ALA A 604 23.18 32.48 -9.12
C ALA A 604 23.51 32.50 -7.63
N LEU A 605 22.49 32.36 -6.78
CA LEU A 605 22.71 32.28 -5.35
C LEU A 605 23.45 30.99 -4.99
N CYS A 606 23.09 29.84 -5.56
CA CYS A 606 23.80 28.58 -5.35
C CYS A 606 25.30 28.70 -5.70
N ASP A 607 25.63 29.34 -6.81
CA ASP A 607 27.03 29.58 -7.19
C ASP A 607 27.73 30.52 -6.19
N ALA A 608 27.08 31.61 -5.78
CA ALA A 608 27.65 32.58 -4.85
C ALA A 608 27.90 31.99 -3.45
N VAL A 609 27.04 31.07 -3.01
CA VAL A 609 27.14 30.41 -1.71
C VAL A 609 28.04 29.17 -1.73
N THR A 610 28.59 28.77 -2.88
CA THR A 610 29.50 27.63 -2.94
C THR A 610 30.76 27.91 -2.13
N ILE A 611 31.20 26.93 -1.34
CA ILE A 611 32.44 27.01 -0.55
C ILE A 611 33.60 26.60 -1.46
N GLU A 612 34.55 27.51 -1.69
CA GLU A 612 35.72 27.29 -2.56
C GLU A 612 36.99 27.01 -1.76
N THR A 613 37.15 27.65 -0.60
CA THR A 613 38.35 27.49 0.25
C THR A 613 38.01 27.64 1.74
N ASN A 614 38.96 27.34 2.62
CA ASN A 614 38.85 27.64 4.05
C ASN A 614 39.47 29.01 4.43
N GLN A 615 39.81 29.85 3.44
CA GLN A 615 40.46 31.15 3.64
C GLN A 615 39.50 32.30 3.33
N ALA A 616 39.67 33.44 4.02
CA ALA A 616 38.87 34.62 3.77
C ALA A 616 39.17 35.20 2.37
N SER A 617 38.14 35.32 1.54
CA SER A 617 38.22 35.82 0.17
C SER A 617 38.25 37.36 0.07
N SER A 618 38.37 38.09 1.19
CA SER A 618 38.32 39.57 1.23
C SER A 618 39.42 40.22 2.07
N THR A 619 40.01 41.30 1.55
CA THR A 619 40.98 42.19 2.23
C THR A 619 40.37 43.53 2.67
N LYS A 620 39.07 43.77 2.44
CA LYS A 620 38.37 45.00 2.83
C LYS A 620 37.11 44.68 3.62
N GLY A 621 37.12 45.05 4.89
CA GLY A 621 36.00 44.95 5.82
C GLY A 621 36.06 43.69 6.67
N ILE A 622 35.87 43.87 7.98
CA ILE A 622 35.55 42.76 8.89
C ILE A 622 34.21 42.19 8.40
N LEU A 623 34.19 40.89 8.12
CA LEU A 623 33.02 40.14 7.65
C LEU A 623 31.88 40.17 8.67
#